data_AF-A0A7S4A8Z4-F1
#
_entry.id   AF-A0A7S4A8Z4-F1
#
_cell.length_a   1.000
_cell.length_b   1.000
_cell.length_c   1.000
_cell.angle_alpha   90.00
_cell.angle_beta   90.00
_cell.angle_gamma   90.00
#
_symmetry.space_group_name_H-M   'P 1'
#
loop_
_entity.id
_entity.type
_entity.pdbx_description
1 polymer ?
#
loop_
_entity_poly.entity_id
_entity_poly.type
_entity_poly.pdbx_seq_one_letter_code
_entity_poly.pdbx_strand_id
1 'polypeptide(L)'
;MIFLSHAHLIYIEYYEQTNAQITKTNHSGIVAIEFAKIFSNLGCNDVTLLIRDNSPKHALMKIGLDKDIAATLVADLIRSGIKIERGCEVGAIEVPSFGATAANKNLNFIVPLKINLKSKGGVDNRSENLVQEVKCDAYIAAVGRIPNTEKLNLEAAGIEVDSYGGIVVDSQLRAKGAADGNVYGAGDVLGRPFLASTGVAQGVATVKNMFGLSVSPDRDSCDDSKELCGVEDELLSNAAACDPTSLAANPFAFPVGVWSSPEAAYYGLSVAQAKDMGIEAGEGIALYAECLRGLVFSPDGLLKLVYQKSTGRVVGVHICGDDACELIHYGMELVKTRRTITDVVNSLYSAVTYHEMYRIAAQSCMDPKAARKGRAAAGRALAERRRNAKL
;
A
#
# COMPACT_ATOMS: atom_id res chain seq x y z
N MET A 1 1.26 -16.73 27.92
CA MET A 1 1.83 -15.37 27.84
C MET A 1 3.34 -15.53 27.77
N ILE A 2 3.90 -15.64 26.56
CA ILE A 2 5.35 -15.75 26.37
C ILE A 2 5.91 -14.36 26.68
N PHE A 3 6.77 -14.26 27.69
CA PHE A 3 7.43 -13.01 28.07
C PHE A 3 8.39 -12.61 26.95
N LEU A 4 7.92 -11.76 26.02
CA LEU A 4 8.71 -11.16 24.93
C LEU A 4 9.66 -10.04 25.41
N SER A 5 9.73 -9.77 26.73
CA SER A 5 10.49 -8.65 27.30
C SER A 5 12.01 -8.72 27.11
N HIS A 6 12.52 -9.83 26.56
CA HIS A 6 13.94 -10.04 26.28
C HIS A 6 14.20 -10.56 24.85
N ALA A 7 13.20 -10.53 23.96
CA ALA A 7 13.39 -10.89 22.56
C ALA A 7 14.13 -9.75 21.85
N HIS A 8 15.38 -9.99 21.46
CA HIS A 8 16.19 -9.11 20.63
C HIS A 8 15.84 -9.37 19.18
N LEU A 9 14.73 -8.79 18.66
CA LEU A 9 14.25 -9.25 17.36
C LEU A 9 13.19 -8.53 16.52
N ILE A 10 13.41 -8.51 15.19
CA ILE A 10 12.61 -9.13 14.09
C ILE A 10 13.14 -8.50 12.80
N TYR A 11 13.74 -9.32 11.94
CA TYR A 11 14.21 -8.92 10.62
C TYR A 11 13.15 -9.24 9.58
N ILE A 12 12.61 -8.22 8.93
CA ILE A 12 11.60 -8.40 7.87
C ILE A 12 12.11 -7.90 6.55
N GLU A 13 12.31 -8.83 5.61
CA GLU A 13 12.82 -8.52 4.27
C GLU A 13 11.69 -8.13 3.32
N TYR A 14 11.90 -7.00 2.64
CA TYR A 14 11.14 -6.57 1.47
C TYR A 14 11.90 -6.90 0.17
N TYR A 15 11.26 -7.59 -0.78
CA TYR A 15 11.89 -8.05 -2.02
C TYR A 15 11.34 -7.37 -3.29
N GLU A 16 12.26 -7.15 -4.23
CA GLU A 16 12.03 -6.77 -5.62
C GLU A 16 12.88 -7.73 -6.49
N GLN A 17 12.25 -8.39 -7.47
CA GLN A 17 12.96 -9.13 -8.50
C GLN A 17 13.20 -8.20 -9.69
N THR A 18 14.47 -7.95 -10.01
CA THR A 18 14.87 -7.21 -11.21
C THR A 18 14.89 -8.13 -12.41
N ASN A 19 14.03 -7.88 -13.40
CA ASN A 19 14.41 -7.77 -14.81
C ASN A 19 13.23 -7.32 -15.70
N ALA A 20 13.52 -6.31 -16.53
CA ALA A 20 12.81 -5.86 -17.73
C ALA A 20 11.34 -5.36 -17.63
N GLN A 21 11.21 -4.06 -17.93
CA GLN A 21 10.06 -3.33 -18.49
C GLN A 21 8.74 -3.22 -17.68
N ILE A 22 8.58 -2.01 -17.13
CA ILE A 22 7.33 -1.21 -17.00
C ILE A 22 6.19 -1.81 -16.12
N THR A 23 5.88 -1.06 -15.05
CA THR A 23 4.64 -1.05 -14.26
C THR A 23 4.19 -2.34 -13.57
N LYS A 24 4.77 -2.72 -12.41
CA LYS A 24 4.07 -3.56 -11.43
C LYS A 24 4.45 -3.14 -9.99
N THR A 25 3.49 -2.54 -9.27
CA THR A 25 3.62 -2.17 -7.85
C THR A 25 3.79 -3.42 -6.98
N ASN A 26 4.78 -3.44 -6.10
CA ASN A 26 5.22 -4.60 -5.34
C ASN A 26 4.64 -4.61 -3.91
N HIS A 27 3.43 -5.14 -3.67
CA HIS A 27 2.77 -5.11 -2.34
C HIS A 27 3.40 -5.93 -1.19
N SER A 28 4.64 -6.43 -1.29
CA SER A 28 5.27 -7.22 -0.21
C SER A 28 5.67 -6.39 1.03
N GLY A 29 5.74 -5.06 0.91
CA GLY A 29 6.16 -4.18 2.00
C GLY A 29 5.13 -4.05 3.12
N ILE A 30 3.84 -4.23 2.83
CA ILE A 30 2.74 -3.99 3.78
C ILE A 30 2.82 -4.95 4.96
N VAL A 31 2.89 -6.25 4.67
CA VAL A 31 2.99 -7.33 5.68
C VAL A 31 4.18 -7.08 6.61
N ALA A 32 5.32 -6.66 6.05
CA ALA A 32 6.50 -6.36 6.83
C ALA A 32 6.30 -5.22 7.82
N ILE A 33 5.69 -4.13 7.37
CA ILE A 33 5.44 -2.94 8.20
C ILE A 33 4.47 -3.26 9.33
N GLU A 34 3.40 -4.01 9.02
CA GLU A 34 2.40 -4.42 10.01
C GLU A 34 3.02 -5.28 11.10
N PHE A 35 3.77 -6.33 10.74
CA PHE A 35 4.46 -7.15 11.73
C PHE A 35 5.49 -6.35 12.53
N ALA A 36 6.29 -5.48 11.89
CA ALA A 36 7.24 -4.65 12.61
C ALA A 36 6.57 -3.79 13.69
N LYS A 37 5.41 -3.21 13.37
CA LYS A 37 4.61 -2.46 14.34
C LYS A 37 3.99 -3.35 15.42
N ILE A 38 3.46 -4.52 15.06
CA ILE A 38 2.95 -5.49 16.03
C ILE A 38 4.03 -5.85 17.05
N PHE A 39 5.22 -6.25 16.60
CA PHE A 39 6.32 -6.64 17.50
C PHE A 39 6.84 -5.47 18.34
N SER A 40 7.00 -4.28 17.73
CA SER A 40 7.36 -3.06 18.45
C SER A 40 6.36 -2.74 19.56
N ASN A 41 5.06 -2.80 19.26
CA ASN A 41 3.99 -2.53 20.23
C ASN A 41 3.83 -3.62 21.30
N LEU A 42 4.22 -4.87 21.00
CA LEU A 42 4.28 -5.96 21.98
C LEU A 42 5.51 -5.86 22.92
N GLY A 43 6.33 -4.82 22.78
CA GLY A 43 7.46 -4.53 23.66
C GLY A 43 8.79 -5.10 23.17
N CYS A 44 8.90 -5.51 21.90
CA CYS A 44 10.19 -5.81 21.33
C CYS A 44 10.96 -4.51 21.05
N ASN A 45 12.05 -4.31 21.78
CA ASN A 45 12.84 -3.08 21.73
C ASN A 45 13.87 -3.06 20.59
N ASP A 46 13.98 -4.15 19.80
CA ASP A 46 14.98 -4.29 18.75
C ASP A 46 14.40 -4.90 17.46
N VAL A 47 13.47 -4.17 16.84
CA VAL A 47 12.87 -4.53 15.55
C VAL A 47 13.63 -3.83 14.42
N THR A 48 14.03 -4.58 13.39
CA THR A 48 14.77 -4.04 12.23
C THR A 48 14.13 -4.45 10.91
N LEU A 49 13.66 -3.49 10.13
CA LEU A 49 13.22 -3.73 8.75
C LEU A 49 14.41 -3.77 7.81
N LEU A 50 14.48 -4.78 6.94
CA LEU A 50 15.48 -4.86 5.88
C LEU A 50 14.85 -4.50 4.55
N ILE A 51 15.42 -3.52 3.86
CA ILE A 51 14.97 -3.12 2.54
C ILE A 51 16.13 -3.13 1.54
N ARG A 52 15.86 -3.64 0.35
CA ARG A 52 16.79 -3.59 -0.79
C ARG A 52 16.90 -2.21 -1.41
N ASP A 53 15.86 -1.39 -1.26
CA ASP A 53 15.85 -0.01 -1.71
C ASP A 53 16.79 0.87 -0.89
N ASN A 54 17.42 1.83 -1.54
CA ASN A 54 18.29 2.79 -0.88
C ASN A 54 17.51 3.83 -0.04
N SER A 55 16.19 3.92 -0.28
CA SER A 55 15.30 4.85 0.40
C SER A 55 14.03 4.12 0.90
N PRO A 56 13.70 4.17 2.20
CA PRO A 56 12.49 3.55 2.73
C PRO A 56 11.22 4.13 2.12
N LYS A 57 11.20 5.46 1.91
CA LYS A 57 10.09 6.13 1.24
C LYS A 57 9.90 5.61 -0.18
N HIS A 58 10.98 5.41 -0.92
CA HIS A 58 10.90 4.86 -2.29
C HIS A 58 10.36 3.43 -2.29
N ALA A 59 10.79 2.60 -1.34
CA ALA A 59 10.25 1.25 -1.17
C ALA A 59 8.72 1.28 -0.98
N LEU A 60 8.21 2.22 -0.17
CA LEU A 60 6.78 2.41 0.05
C LEU A 60 6.04 2.99 -1.16
N MET A 61 6.69 3.84 -1.95
CA MET A 61 6.07 4.35 -3.18
C MET A 61 5.88 3.23 -4.21
N LYS A 62 6.78 2.24 -4.25
CA LYS A 62 6.63 1.05 -5.11
C LYS A 62 5.43 0.17 -4.73
N ILE A 63 4.93 0.27 -3.49
CA ILE A 63 3.70 -0.42 -3.07
C ILE A 63 2.44 0.41 -3.34
N GLY A 64 2.57 1.56 -4.01
CA GLY A 64 1.48 2.42 -4.47
C GLY A 64 1.26 3.69 -3.65
N LEU A 65 1.87 3.82 -2.47
CA LEU A 65 1.67 4.98 -1.60
C LEU A 65 2.24 6.26 -2.22
N ASP A 66 1.52 7.37 -2.06
CA ASP A 66 2.05 8.69 -2.35
C ASP A 66 3.33 9.00 -1.54
N LYS A 67 4.23 9.79 -2.11
CA LYS A 67 5.52 10.15 -1.52
C LYS A 67 5.41 10.74 -0.10
N ASP A 68 4.39 11.55 0.18
CA ASP A 68 4.27 12.26 1.46
C ASP A 68 3.62 11.32 2.51
N ILE A 69 2.71 10.45 2.08
CA ILE A 69 2.15 9.37 2.90
C ILE A 69 3.25 8.38 3.28
N ALA A 70 4.05 7.94 2.32
CA ALA A 70 5.22 7.11 2.53
C ALA A 70 6.23 7.77 3.49
N ALA A 71 6.50 9.07 3.34
CA ALA A 71 7.41 9.80 4.21
C ALA A 71 6.90 9.86 5.65
N THR A 72 5.60 10.12 5.84
CA THR A 72 4.96 10.16 7.15
C THR A 72 5.02 8.79 7.83
N LEU A 73 4.71 7.72 7.11
CA LEU A 73 4.77 6.37 7.67
C LEU A 73 6.20 5.96 8.04
N VAL A 74 7.20 6.28 7.20
CA VAL A 74 8.62 6.03 7.52
C VAL A 74 9.07 6.81 8.75
N ALA A 75 8.70 8.09 8.84
CA ALA A 75 9.03 8.91 10.01
C ALA A 75 8.43 8.31 11.29
N ASP A 76 7.22 7.75 11.19
CA ASP A 76 6.59 7.07 12.31
C ASP A 76 7.28 5.77 12.69
N LEU A 77 7.62 4.91 11.73
CA LEU A 77 8.37 3.67 11.98
C LEU A 77 9.64 3.96 12.79
N ILE A 78 10.42 4.96 12.35
CA ILE A 78 11.64 5.40 13.04
C ILE A 78 11.32 5.96 14.43
N ARG A 79 10.26 6.78 14.56
CA ARG A 79 9.84 7.36 15.83
C ARG A 79 9.42 6.31 16.87
N SER A 80 8.87 5.19 16.43
CA SER A 80 8.55 4.04 17.30
C SER A 80 9.74 3.13 17.60
N GLY A 81 10.96 3.51 17.21
CA GLY A 81 12.18 2.75 17.50
C GLY A 81 12.45 1.59 16.54
N ILE A 82 11.70 1.47 15.44
CA ILE A 82 11.99 0.47 14.41
C ILE A 82 13.18 0.94 13.59
N LYS A 83 14.24 0.13 13.57
CA LYS A 83 15.43 0.37 12.73
C LYS A 83 15.10 -0.01 11.29
N ILE A 84 15.68 0.69 10.33
CA ILE A 84 15.52 0.37 8.91
C ILE A 84 16.90 0.27 8.28
N GLU A 85 17.32 -0.95 7.97
CA GLU A 85 18.52 -1.22 7.20
C GLU A 85 18.19 -1.18 5.72
N ARG A 86 18.90 -0.33 4.98
CA ARG A 86 18.60 0.03 3.60
C ARG A 86 19.65 -0.49 2.65
N GLY A 87 19.31 -0.62 1.37
CA GLY A 87 20.26 -1.02 0.33
C GLY A 87 20.99 -2.31 0.68
N CYS A 88 20.30 -3.27 1.29
CA CYS A 88 20.89 -4.52 1.73
C CYS A 88 20.12 -5.73 1.18
N GLU A 89 20.83 -6.83 1.03
CA GLU A 89 20.29 -8.14 0.65
C GLU A 89 20.68 -9.17 1.70
N VAL A 90 19.74 -10.03 2.05
CA VAL A 90 20.00 -11.15 2.96
C VAL A 90 20.81 -12.21 2.22
N GLY A 91 21.97 -12.55 2.78
CA GLY A 91 22.84 -13.63 2.36
C GLY A 91 22.56 -14.90 3.17
N ALA A 92 23.64 -15.53 3.67
CA ALA A 92 23.49 -16.73 4.49
C ALA A 92 22.84 -16.42 5.85
N ILE A 93 21.90 -17.28 6.24
CA ILE A 93 21.33 -17.33 7.59
C ILE A 93 21.88 -18.56 8.28
N GLU A 94 22.67 -18.38 9.32
CA GLU A 94 23.16 -19.45 10.17
C GLU A 94 22.22 -19.64 11.34
N VAL A 95 21.56 -20.80 11.37
CA VAL A 95 20.77 -21.26 12.51
C VAL A 95 21.70 -22.05 13.43
N PRO A 96 21.96 -21.59 14.66
CA PRO A 96 22.85 -22.31 15.57
C PRO A 96 22.28 -23.70 15.89
N SER A 97 23.05 -24.76 15.64
CA SER A 97 22.69 -26.12 16.04
C SER A 97 23.10 -26.37 17.50
N PHE A 98 22.17 -26.86 18.31
CA PHE A 98 22.45 -27.19 19.71
C PHE A 98 23.13 -28.56 19.82
N GLY A 99 24.37 -28.61 20.31
CA GLY A 99 24.96 -29.84 20.81
C GLY A 99 24.42 -30.12 22.21
N ALA A 100 23.44 -31.01 22.35
CA ALA A 100 22.89 -31.36 23.66
C ALA A 100 23.95 -32.06 24.53
N THR A 101 24.60 -31.33 25.44
CA THR A 101 25.44 -31.90 26.49
C THR A 101 24.66 -32.03 27.80
N ALA A 102 25.04 -33.00 28.64
CA ALA A 102 24.38 -33.26 29.93
C ALA A 102 24.37 -32.04 30.88
N ALA A 103 25.30 -31.09 30.69
CA ALA A 103 25.41 -29.86 31.47
C ALA A 103 24.38 -28.77 31.10
N ASN A 104 23.77 -28.84 29.91
CA ASN A 104 22.97 -27.75 29.35
C ASN A 104 21.48 -28.10 29.14
N LYS A 105 21.03 -29.27 29.62
CA LYS A 105 19.63 -29.75 29.46
C LYS A 105 18.56 -28.83 30.06
N ASN A 106 18.93 -27.99 31.04
CA ASN A 106 18.00 -27.15 31.80
C ASN A 106 18.16 -25.64 31.52
N LEU A 107 18.97 -25.25 30.52
CA LEU A 107 19.21 -23.84 30.21
C LEU A 107 18.50 -23.48 28.90
N ASN A 108 17.46 -22.65 29.01
CA ASN A 108 16.77 -22.04 27.86
C ASN A 108 17.66 -20.95 27.24
N PHE A 109 18.76 -21.33 26.58
CA PHE A 109 19.53 -20.38 25.79
C PHE A 109 18.88 -20.21 24.42
N ILE A 110 18.34 -19.03 24.15
CA ILE A 110 18.11 -18.59 22.77
C ILE A 110 19.49 -18.19 22.23
N VAL A 111 20.08 -19.05 21.38
CA VAL A 111 21.28 -18.67 20.63
C VAL A 111 20.80 -17.87 19.41
N PRO A 112 21.25 -16.62 19.23
CA PRO A 112 20.76 -15.79 18.14
C PRO A 112 21.18 -16.38 16.79
N LEU A 113 20.26 -16.35 15.82
CA LEU A 113 20.58 -16.51 14.40
C LEU A 113 21.63 -15.48 14.01
N LYS A 114 22.49 -15.86 13.06
CA LYS A 114 23.39 -14.92 12.40
C LYS A 114 22.96 -14.75 10.95
N ILE A 115 22.79 -13.51 10.55
CA ILE A 115 22.36 -13.13 9.21
C ILE A 115 23.48 -12.31 8.59
N ASN A 116 23.96 -12.74 7.43
CA ASN A 116 24.91 -11.97 6.64
C ASN A 116 24.14 -11.03 5.71
N LEU A 117 24.24 -9.73 5.91
CA LEU A 117 23.68 -8.72 5.03
C LEU A 117 24.74 -8.26 4.03
N LYS A 118 24.44 -8.36 2.73
CA LYS A 118 25.28 -7.81 1.65
C LYS A 118 24.79 -6.41 1.29
N SER A 119 25.68 -5.43 1.29
CA SER A 119 25.36 -4.08 0.82
C SER A 119 25.26 -4.01 -0.70
N LYS A 120 24.27 -3.29 -1.24
CA LYS A 120 24.17 -2.94 -2.67
C LYS A 120 25.04 -1.74 -3.07
N GLY A 121 25.77 -1.15 -2.12
CA GLY A 121 26.56 0.05 -2.36
C GLY A 121 25.73 1.33 -2.54
N GLY A 122 26.39 2.48 -2.52
CA GLY A 122 25.77 3.78 -2.81
C GLY A 122 24.83 4.34 -1.73
N VAL A 123 24.63 3.62 -0.63
CA VAL A 123 23.90 4.09 0.57
C VAL A 123 24.90 4.41 1.66
N ASP A 124 24.86 5.64 2.17
CA ASP A 124 25.73 6.11 3.27
C ASP A 124 27.23 5.85 2.99
N ASN A 125 27.65 5.96 1.72
CA ASN A 125 29.01 5.67 1.23
C ASN A 125 29.53 4.23 1.50
N ARG A 126 28.63 3.27 1.74
CA ARG A 126 29.01 1.86 1.86
C ARG A 126 29.46 1.30 0.52
N SER A 127 30.52 0.50 0.54
CA SER A 127 30.99 -0.26 -0.62
C SER A 127 29.98 -1.34 -1.00
N GLU A 128 29.86 -1.60 -2.30
CA GLU A 128 29.07 -2.72 -2.81
C GLU A 128 29.66 -4.06 -2.31
N ASN A 129 28.79 -5.03 -2.03
CA ASN A 129 29.11 -6.35 -1.50
C ASN A 129 29.79 -6.39 -0.13
N LEU A 130 29.85 -5.27 0.61
CA LEU A 130 30.24 -5.28 2.01
C LEU A 130 29.29 -6.22 2.79
N VAL A 131 29.85 -7.22 3.47
CA VAL A 131 29.10 -8.17 4.30
C VAL A 131 29.10 -7.67 5.75
N GLN A 132 27.91 -7.54 6.32
CA GLN A 132 27.69 -7.22 7.73
C GLN A 132 26.97 -8.39 8.41
N GLU A 133 27.56 -8.94 9.48
CA GLU A 133 26.88 -9.92 10.33
C GLU A 133 25.89 -9.20 11.25
N VAL A 134 24.70 -9.76 11.34
CA VAL A 134 23.61 -9.26 12.17
C VAL A 134 23.04 -10.42 12.98
N LYS A 135 22.76 -10.19 14.27
CA LYS A 135 22.31 -11.23 15.21
C LYS A 135 20.86 -11.02 15.61
N CYS A 136 20.11 -12.11 15.65
CA CYS A 136 18.68 -12.05 15.90
C CYS A 136 18.13 -13.42 16.38
N ASP A 137 17.37 -13.51 17.47
CA ASP A 137 16.54 -14.65 17.90
C ASP A 137 15.58 -15.31 16.84
N ALA A 138 15.03 -14.60 15.86
CA ALA A 138 14.18 -15.04 14.74
C ALA A 138 14.10 -14.02 13.57
N TYR A 139 13.75 -14.54 12.40
CA TYR A 139 13.71 -13.81 11.13
C TYR A 139 12.37 -14.07 10.44
N ILE A 140 11.75 -13.02 9.89
CA ILE A 140 10.47 -13.13 9.17
C ILE A 140 10.71 -12.76 7.70
N ALA A 141 10.54 -13.72 6.80
CA ALA A 141 10.58 -13.44 5.37
C ALA A 141 9.21 -12.95 4.89
N ALA A 142 9.03 -11.63 4.74
CA ALA A 142 7.84 -11.03 4.12
C ALA A 142 8.13 -10.47 2.72
N VAL A 143 8.85 -11.27 1.92
CA VAL A 143 9.39 -10.87 0.61
C VAL A 143 8.35 -10.81 -0.51
N GLY A 144 7.17 -11.38 -0.30
CA GLY A 144 6.09 -11.40 -1.27
C GLY A 144 5.49 -12.78 -1.41
N ARG A 145 4.71 -12.95 -2.48
CA ARG A 145 3.89 -14.14 -2.72
C ARG A 145 4.07 -14.55 -4.18
N ILE A 146 3.93 -15.85 -4.41
CA ILE A 146 3.89 -16.44 -5.75
C ILE A 146 2.53 -17.16 -5.92
N PRO A 147 1.94 -17.13 -7.12
CA PRO A 147 0.75 -17.91 -7.44
C PRO A 147 0.97 -19.43 -7.25
N ASN A 148 -0.03 -20.13 -6.73
CA ASN A 148 0.02 -21.59 -6.53
C ASN A 148 -0.38 -22.36 -7.80
N THR A 149 0.35 -22.18 -8.90
CA THR A 149 -0.02 -22.72 -10.23
C THR A 149 0.80 -23.92 -10.68
N GLU A 150 1.99 -24.12 -10.14
CA GLU A 150 2.96 -25.17 -10.56
C GLU A 150 2.36 -26.58 -10.56
N LYS A 151 1.51 -26.90 -9.58
CA LYS A 151 0.95 -28.26 -9.39
C LYS A 151 -0.38 -28.49 -10.13
N LEU A 152 -0.84 -27.53 -10.93
CA LEU A 152 -2.14 -27.59 -11.61
C LEU A 152 -2.09 -28.22 -13.01
N ASN A 153 -0.90 -28.57 -13.51
CA ASN A 153 -0.71 -29.13 -14.85
C ASN A 153 -1.39 -28.29 -15.95
N LEU A 154 -1.23 -26.96 -15.87
CA LEU A 154 -1.92 -25.98 -16.72
C LEU A 154 -1.61 -26.17 -18.21
N GLU A 155 -0.40 -26.62 -18.54
CA GLU A 155 0.01 -26.92 -19.92
C GLU A 155 -0.90 -27.97 -20.57
N ALA A 156 -1.24 -29.05 -19.84
CA ALA A 156 -2.14 -30.08 -20.35
C ALA A 156 -3.58 -29.56 -20.57
N ALA A 157 -3.98 -28.49 -19.87
CA ALA A 157 -5.25 -27.79 -20.07
C ALA A 157 -5.16 -26.67 -21.12
N GLY A 158 -3.99 -26.43 -21.71
CA GLY A 158 -3.74 -25.33 -22.65
C GLY A 158 -3.73 -23.94 -22.01
N ILE A 159 -3.68 -23.83 -20.67
CA ILE A 159 -3.82 -22.56 -19.97
C ILE A 159 -2.50 -21.79 -19.95
N GLU A 160 -2.55 -20.54 -20.40
CA GLU A 160 -1.41 -19.62 -20.39
C GLU A 160 -1.09 -19.11 -18.98
N VAL A 161 0.21 -19.01 -18.67
CA VAL A 161 0.73 -18.36 -17.47
C VAL A 161 1.71 -17.25 -17.82
N ASP A 162 1.77 -16.19 -17.01
CA ASP A 162 2.74 -15.12 -17.16
C ASP A 162 4.12 -15.51 -16.62
N SER A 163 5.11 -14.64 -16.78
CA SER A 163 6.49 -14.87 -16.32
C SER A 163 6.63 -15.03 -14.79
N TYR A 164 5.60 -14.71 -14.03
CA TYR A 164 5.54 -14.86 -12.57
C TYR A 164 4.67 -16.05 -12.14
N GLY A 165 4.20 -16.86 -13.09
CA GLY A 165 3.35 -18.02 -12.85
C GLY A 165 1.88 -17.68 -12.61
N GLY A 166 1.44 -16.44 -12.83
CA GLY A 166 0.03 -16.07 -12.73
C GLY A 166 -0.77 -16.56 -13.94
N ILE A 167 -2.00 -17.04 -13.74
CA ILE A 167 -2.89 -17.43 -14.84
C ILE A 167 -3.28 -16.17 -15.62
N VAL A 168 -3.03 -16.19 -16.93
CA VAL A 168 -3.41 -15.07 -17.80
C VAL A 168 -4.91 -15.17 -18.10
N VAL A 169 -5.64 -14.10 -17.85
CA VAL A 169 -7.08 -14.02 -18.13
C VAL A 169 -7.43 -12.90 -19.10
N ASP A 170 -8.60 -13.01 -19.72
CA ASP A 170 -9.21 -11.95 -20.51
C ASP A 170 -10.01 -10.95 -19.64
N SER A 171 -10.67 -9.99 -20.28
CA SER A 171 -11.55 -9.00 -19.63
C SER A 171 -12.86 -9.58 -19.11
N GLN A 172 -13.06 -10.90 -19.13
CA GLN A 172 -14.17 -11.60 -18.47
C GLN A 172 -13.66 -12.59 -17.41
N LEU A 173 -12.37 -12.51 -17.05
CA LEU A 173 -11.69 -13.41 -16.13
C LEU A 173 -11.60 -14.87 -16.62
N ARG A 174 -11.78 -15.11 -17.93
CA ARG A 174 -11.56 -16.43 -18.53
C ARG A 174 -10.08 -16.66 -18.75
N ALA A 175 -9.60 -17.85 -18.40
CA ALA A 175 -8.21 -18.25 -18.63
C ALA A 175 -7.94 -18.32 -20.14
N LYS A 176 -6.84 -17.69 -20.57
CA LYS A 176 -6.40 -17.76 -21.97
C LYS A 176 -5.84 -19.14 -22.30
N GLY A 177 -6.08 -19.57 -23.54
CA GLY A 177 -5.62 -20.85 -24.08
C GLY A 177 -6.52 -22.06 -23.76
N ALA A 178 -7.51 -21.94 -22.87
CA ALA A 178 -8.50 -22.97 -22.64
C ALA A 178 -9.46 -23.12 -23.86
N ALA A 179 -9.49 -24.30 -24.47
CA ALA A 179 -10.20 -24.56 -25.74
C ALA A 179 -11.71 -24.22 -25.71
N ASP A 180 -12.38 -24.50 -24.58
CA ASP A 180 -13.84 -24.34 -24.45
C ASP A 180 -14.25 -23.04 -23.74
N GLY A 181 -13.29 -22.18 -23.36
CA GLY A 181 -13.57 -20.93 -22.63
C GLY A 181 -14.28 -21.12 -21.28
N ASN A 182 -14.23 -22.34 -20.73
CA ASN A 182 -14.93 -22.78 -19.51
C ASN A 182 -14.07 -22.68 -18.23
N VAL A 183 -12.82 -22.25 -18.36
CA VAL A 183 -11.90 -22.05 -17.23
C VAL A 183 -11.77 -20.57 -16.93
N TYR A 184 -11.82 -20.23 -15.64
CA TYR A 184 -11.73 -18.87 -15.14
C TYR A 184 -10.74 -18.78 -13.99
N GLY A 185 -10.24 -17.58 -13.69
CA GLY A 185 -9.37 -17.34 -12.54
C GLY A 185 -9.84 -16.15 -11.69
N ALA A 186 -9.50 -16.18 -10.41
CA ALA A 186 -9.75 -15.10 -9.45
C ALA A 186 -8.79 -15.21 -8.26
N GLY A 187 -8.51 -14.07 -7.64
CA GLY A 187 -7.58 -13.91 -6.52
C GLY A 187 -6.11 -13.96 -6.95
N ASP A 188 -5.25 -14.23 -5.97
CA ASP A 188 -3.79 -14.23 -6.09
C ASP A 188 -3.24 -15.13 -7.22
N VAL A 189 -4.03 -16.10 -7.71
CA VAL A 189 -3.65 -16.97 -8.83
C VAL A 189 -3.47 -16.19 -10.14
N LEU A 190 -4.12 -15.02 -10.25
CA LEU A 190 -3.99 -14.11 -11.39
C LEU A 190 -2.74 -13.22 -11.31
N GLY A 191 -2.01 -13.26 -10.19
CA GLY A 191 -0.94 -12.33 -9.91
C GLY A 191 -1.42 -11.12 -9.09
N ARG A 192 -0.67 -10.03 -9.18
CA ARG A 192 -0.85 -8.84 -8.33
C ARG A 192 -2.08 -8.00 -8.76
N PRO A 193 -2.73 -7.27 -7.83
CA PRO A 193 -2.42 -7.15 -6.41
C PRO A 193 -2.93 -8.33 -5.57
N PHE A 194 -2.14 -8.78 -4.59
CA PHE A 194 -2.47 -9.91 -3.70
C PHE A 194 -3.34 -9.46 -2.51
N LEU A 195 -4.60 -9.11 -2.79
CA LEU A 195 -5.52 -8.56 -1.79
C LEU A 195 -6.77 -9.40 -1.67
N ALA A 196 -7.22 -9.63 -0.44
CA ALA A 196 -8.44 -10.40 -0.17
C ALA A 196 -9.68 -9.75 -0.83
N SER A 197 -9.81 -8.42 -0.75
CA SER A 197 -10.89 -7.65 -1.38
C SER A 197 -10.90 -7.79 -2.90
N THR A 198 -9.72 -7.77 -3.53
CA THR A 198 -9.55 -8.04 -4.97
C THR A 198 -10.02 -9.45 -5.32
N GLY A 199 -9.61 -10.46 -4.55
CA GLY A 199 -10.05 -11.84 -4.75
C GLY A 199 -11.56 -12.03 -4.62
N VAL A 200 -12.20 -11.37 -3.65
CA VAL A 200 -13.67 -11.39 -3.49
C VAL A 200 -14.35 -10.76 -4.71
N ALA A 201 -13.91 -9.57 -5.13
CA ALA A 201 -14.50 -8.86 -6.28
C ALA A 201 -14.33 -9.66 -7.59
N GLN A 202 -13.13 -10.19 -7.84
CA GLN A 202 -12.84 -11.07 -8.97
C GLN A 202 -13.69 -12.35 -8.91
N GLY A 203 -13.83 -12.99 -7.74
CA GLY A 203 -14.64 -14.19 -7.58
C GLY A 203 -16.11 -13.96 -7.92
N VAL A 204 -16.69 -12.86 -7.44
CA VAL A 204 -18.08 -12.46 -7.77
C VAL A 204 -18.22 -12.19 -9.27
N ALA A 205 -17.28 -11.46 -9.87
CA ALA A 205 -17.29 -11.15 -11.30
C ALA A 205 -17.18 -12.44 -12.15
N THR A 206 -16.28 -13.35 -11.79
CA THR A 206 -16.11 -14.65 -12.43
C THR A 206 -17.41 -15.45 -12.43
N VAL A 207 -18.08 -15.58 -11.28
CA VAL A 207 -19.37 -16.29 -11.19
C VAL A 207 -20.43 -15.62 -12.06
N LYS A 208 -20.54 -14.29 -12.05
CA LYS A 208 -21.47 -13.59 -12.94
C LYS A 208 -21.18 -13.86 -14.42
N ASN A 209 -19.91 -13.87 -14.82
CA ASN A 209 -19.49 -14.12 -16.19
C ASN A 209 -19.69 -15.58 -16.61
N MET A 210 -19.58 -16.55 -15.69
CA MET A 210 -19.91 -17.95 -15.94
C MET A 210 -21.39 -18.15 -16.29
N PHE A 211 -22.27 -17.45 -15.58
CA PHE A 211 -23.73 -17.62 -15.71
C PHE A 211 -24.40 -16.56 -16.60
N GLY A 212 -23.64 -15.67 -17.24
CA GLY A 212 -24.19 -14.59 -18.08
C GLY A 212 -25.04 -13.58 -17.30
N LEU A 213 -24.79 -13.40 -16.00
CA LEU A 213 -25.56 -12.54 -15.10
C LEU A 213 -25.12 -11.07 -15.18
N SER A 214 -24.82 -10.56 -16.39
CA SER A 214 -24.31 -9.20 -16.56
C SER A 214 -25.26 -8.18 -15.94
N VAL A 215 -24.75 -7.38 -15.01
CA VAL A 215 -25.41 -6.17 -14.53
C VAL A 215 -25.18 -5.12 -15.61
N SER A 216 -26.23 -4.62 -16.24
CA SER A 216 -26.11 -3.40 -17.05
C SER A 216 -25.47 -2.33 -16.19
N PRO A 217 -24.41 -1.62 -16.63
CA PRO A 217 -23.98 -0.44 -15.90
C PRO A 217 -25.19 0.47 -15.79
N ASP A 218 -25.61 0.82 -14.57
CA ASP A 218 -26.62 1.84 -14.37
C ASP A 218 -26.11 3.12 -15.06
N ARG A 219 -26.62 3.38 -16.26
CA ARG A 219 -26.30 4.57 -17.06
C ARG A 219 -27.15 5.77 -16.65
N ASP A 220 -27.78 5.73 -15.48
CA ASP A 220 -28.76 6.73 -15.05
C ASP A 220 -28.14 7.99 -14.42
N SER A 221 -26.88 8.33 -14.73
CA SER A 221 -26.31 9.64 -14.31
C SER A 221 -25.33 10.29 -15.27
N CYS A 222 -25.16 9.79 -16.51
CA CYS A 222 -24.42 10.54 -17.53
C CYS A 222 -25.38 11.40 -18.37
N ASP A 223 -25.25 12.71 -18.21
CA ASP A 223 -25.87 13.73 -19.07
C ASP A 223 -25.60 13.43 -20.55
N ASP A 224 -26.64 13.48 -21.37
CA ASP A 224 -26.70 13.01 -22.77
C ASP A 224 -25.91 13.87 -23.78
N SER A 225 -25.01 14.74 -23.31
CA SER A 225 -24.16 15.55 -24.19
C SER A 225 -22.94 14.75 -24.64
N LYS A 226 -23.09 14.02 -25.75
CA LYS A 226 -21.99 13.47 -26.55
C LYS A 226 -21.01 14.58 -26.97
N GLU A 227 -19.90 14.77 -26.26
CA GLU A 227 -18.71 15.39 -26.84
C GLU A 227 -17.43 15.00 -26.06
N LEU A 228 -16.46 14.44 -26.81
CA LEU A 228 -15.09 14.11 -26.45
C LEU A 228 -14.86 13.04 -25.35
N CYS A 229 -15.14 11.78 -25.65
CA CYS A 229 -14.53 10.66 -24.93
C CYS A 229 -13.08 10.45 -25.41
N GLY A 230 -12.13 11.03 -24.69
CA GLY A 230 -10.69 10.75 -24.87
C GLY A 230 -10.28 9.43 -24.22
N VAL A 231 -9.10 8.92 -24.58
CA VAL A 231 -8.47 7.69 -24.05
C VAL A 231 -8.36 7.67 -22.51
N GLU A 232 -8.42 8.84 -21.87
CA GLU A 232 -8.39 9.04 -20.42
C GLU A 232 -9.70 8.66 -19.71
N ASP A 233 -10.85 8.78 -20.39
CA ASP A 233 -12.16 8.46 -19.81
C ASP A 233 -12.42 6.95 -19.81
N GLU A 234 -11.75 6.17 -20.67
CA GLU A 234 -11.81 4.69 -20.68
C GLU A 234 -11.18 4.07 -19.42
N LEU A 235 -10.02 4.56 -18.99
CA LEU A 235 -9.31 4.06 -17.80
C LEU A 235 -10.09 4.29 -16.49
N LEU A 236 -10.90 5.36 -16.43
CA LEU A 236 -11.68 5.75 -15.25
C LEU A 236 -13.17 5.34 -15.35
N SER A 237 -13.77 5.27 -16.55
CA SER A 237 -15.10 4.67 -16.77
C SER A 237 -15.13 3.20 -16.38
N ASN A 238 -14.02 2.54 -16.63
CA ASN A 238 -13.80 1.16 -16.28
C ASN A 238 -13.72 0.94 -14.75
N ALA A 239 -13.41 1.97 -13.95
CA ALA A 239 -13.44 1.84 -12.49
C ALA A 239 -14.85 1.88 -11.88
N ALA A 240 -15.85 2.41 -12.60
CA ALA A 240 -17.23 2.56 -12.13
C ALA A 240 -18.11 1.34 -12.46
N ALA A 241 -17.88 0.70 -13.60
CA ALA A 241 -18.41 -0.62 -13.89
C ALA A 241 -17.58 -1.71 -13.19
N CYS A 242 -18.12 -2.91 -13.02
CA CYS A 242 -17.32 -4.08 -12.70
C CYS A 242 -16.48 -4.43 -13.95
N ASP A 243 -15.50 -3.59 -14.31
CA ASP A 243 -14.58 -3.83 -15.42
C ASP A 243 -13.65 -4.97 -15.03
N PRO A 244 -13.77 -6.16 -15.63
CA PRO A 244 -12.94 -7.27 -15.21
C PRO A 244 -11.47 -7.09 -15.64
N THR A 245 -11.17 -6.14 -16.54
CA THR A 245 -9.80 -5.70 -16.86
C THR A 245 -9.17 -4.96 -15.68
N SER A 246 -9.92 -4.06 -15.03
CA SER A 246 -9.48 -3.38 -13.82
C SER A 246 -9.33 -4.36 -12.65
N LEU A 247 -10.19 -5.38 -12.58
CA LEU A 247 -10.10 -6.42 -11.56
C LEU A 247 -8.82 -7.25 -11.71
N ALA A 248 -8.42 -7.64 -12.92
CA ALA A 248 -7.27 -8.51 -13.15
C ALA A 248 -5.92 -7.78 -13.32
N ALA A 249 -5.92 -6.55 -13.82
CA ALA A 249 -4.68 -5.90 -14.29
C ALA A 249 -4.43 -4.48 -13.72
N ASN A 250 -5.38 -3.88 -12.98
CA ASN A 250 -5.23 -2.51 -12.49
C ASN A 250 -5.06 -2.44 -10.96
N PRO A 251 -3.84 -2.20 -10.43
CA PRO A 251 -3.61 -2.10 -8.99
C PRO A 251 -4.30 -0.88 -8.34
N PHE A 252 -4.78 0.08 -9.13
CA PHE A 252 -5.49 1.27 -8.65
C PHE A 252 -7.01 1.09 -8.56
N ALA A 253 -7.54 -0.05 -9.00
CA ALA A 253 -8.97 -0.35 -8.98
C ALA A 253 -9.50 -0.78 -7.60
N PHE A 254 -8.61 -0.95 -6.62
CA PHE A 254 -8.96 -1.44 -5.29
C PHE A 254 -8.43 -0.54 -4.20
N PRO A 255 -9.19 -0.38 -3.09
CA PRO A 255 -8.67 0.29 -1.91
C PRO A 255 -7.60 -0.59 -1.28
N VAL A 256 -6.46 0.01 -0.97
CA VAL A 256 -5.34 -0.65 -0.31
C VAL A 256 -5.18 -0.05 1.07
N GLY A 257 -5.17 -0.91 2.08
CA GLY A 257 -4.88 -0.58 3.47
C GLY A 257 -3.51 -1.11 3.90
N VAL A 258 -2.90 -0.38 4.83
CA VAL A 258 -1.72 -0.74 5.60
C VAL A 258 -2.12 -0.59 7.06
N TRP A 259 -2.37 -1.72 7.73
CA TRP A 259 -2.87 -1.75 9.11
C TRP A 259 -1.73 -1.63 10.13
N SER A 260 -0.90 -0.61 9.94
CA SER A 260 0.10 -0.15 10.90
C SER A 260 -0.50 0.83 11.91
N SER A 261 0.30 1.29 12.87
CA SER A 261 -0.06 2.40 13.75
C SER A 261 0.98 3.52 13.57
N PRO A 262 0.64 4.65 12.91
CA PRO A 262 -0.65 4.97 12.30
C PRO A 262 -0.94 4.10 11.06
N GLU A 263 -2.21 4.01 10.68
CA GLU A 263 -2.62 3.34 9.45
C GLU A 263 -2.20 4.17 8.23
N ALA A 264 -2.08 3.52 7.08
CA ALA A 264 -2.02 4.20 5.80
C ALA A 264 -2.93 3.52 4.79
N ALA A 265 -3.52 4.29 3.87
CA ALA A 265 -4.40 3.74 2.87
C ALA A 265 -4.37 4.59 1.59
N TYR A 266 -4.70 3.97 0.46
CA TYR A 266 -4.87 4.69 -0.79
C TYR A 266 -5.89 4.03 -1.72
N TYR A 267 -6.44 4.84 -2.62
CA TYR A 267 -7.27 4.43 -3.74
C TYR A 267 -6.99 5.35 -4.93
N GLY A 268 -6.90 4.81 -6.14
CA GLY A 268 -6.59 5.59 -7.33
C GLY A 268 -5.13 6.07 -7.37
N LEU A 269 -4.89 7.18 -8.07
CA LEU A 269 -3.56 7.62 -8.48
C LEU A 269 -2.94 8.62 -7.49
N SER A 270 -1.62 8.54 -7.28
CA SER A 270 -0.81 9.67 -6.80
C SER A 270 -0.55 10.66 -7.94
N VAL A 271 -0.08 11.88 -7.64
CA VAL A 271 0.30 12.85 -8.69
C VAL A 271 1.42 12.30 -9.59
N ALA A 272 2.37 11.55 -9.03
CA ALA A 272 3.45 10.94 -9.80
C ALA A 272 2.91 9.89 -10.77
N GLN A 273 2.04 8.99 -10.30
CA GLN A 273 1.40 7.98 -11.14
C GLN A 273 0.50 8.61 -12.21
N ALA A 274 -0.27 9.64 -11.86
CA ALA A 274 -1.09 10.38 -12.82
C ALA A 274 -0.23 11.01 -13.93
N LYS A 275 0.91 11.63 -13.56
CA LYS A 275 1.87 12.18 -14.51
C LYS A 275 2.45 11.11 -15.43
N ASP A 276 2.82 9.95 -14.89
CA ASP A 276 3.35 8.82 -15.67
C ASP A 276 2.32 8.28 -16.67
N MET A 277 1.03 8.46 -16.38
CA MET A 277 -0.10 8.13 -17.26
C MET A 277 -0.51 9.29 -18.19
N GLY A 278 0.24 10.40 -18.23
CA GLY A 278 -0.06 11.56 -19.08
C GLY A 278 -1.18 12.47 -18.56
N ILE A 279 -1.70 12.22 -17.35
CA ILE A 279 -2.77 13.01 -16.74
C ILE A 279 -2.17 14.23 -16.03
N GLU A 280 -2.59 15.44 -16.42
CA GLU A 280 -2.18 16.65 -15.70
C GLU A 280 -2.94 16.77 -14.36
N ALA A 281 -2.32 16.27 -13.30
CA ALA A 281 -2.90 16.23 -11.96
C ALA A 281 -2.36 17.33 -11.02
N GLY A 282 -3.21 17.74 -10.07
CA GLY A 282 -2.87 18.52 -8.89
C GLY A 282 -3.16 17.75 -7.60
N GLU A 283 -2.77 18.30 -6.46
CA GLU A 283 -3.05 17.72 -5.15
C GLU A 283 -3.50 18.77 -4.12
N GLY A 284 -4.38 18.35 -3.23
CA GLY A 284 -4.76 19.06 -2.01
C GLY A 284 -4.39 18.24 -0.79
N ILE A 285 -4.01 18.92 0.30
CA ILE A 285 -3.52 18.26 1.52
C ILE A 285 -4.23 18.84 2.73
N ALA A 286 -4.77 17.96 3.56
CA ALA A 286 -5.24 18.26 4.91
C ALA A 286 -4.38 17.52 5.93
N LEU A 287 -3.90 18.21 6.95
CA LEU A 287 -3.30 17.57 8.11
C LEU A 287 -4.40 17.12 9.08
N TYR A 288 -4.18 16.01 9.79
CA TYR A 288 -5.08 15.61 10.88
C TYR A 288 -5.21 16.71 11.94
N ALA A 289 -4.13 17.46 12.18
CA ALA A 289 -4.09 18.63 13.05
C ALA A 289 -4.88 19.86 12.55
N GLU A 290 -5.37 19.88 11.31
CA GLU A 290 -6.30 20.91 10.81
C GLU A 290 -7.77 20.51 11.03
N CYS A 291 -8.03 19.23 11.28
CA CYS A 291 -9.36 18.70 11.56
C CYS A 291 -9.65 18.74 13.07
N LEU A 292 -10.85 19.19 13.46
CA LEU A 292 -11.27 19.19 14.87
C LEU A 292 -11.23 17.79 15.50
N ARG A 293 -11.65 16.75 14.75
CA ARG A 293 -11.57 15.36 15.23
C ARG A 293 -10.11 14.97 15.49
N GLY A 294 -9.20 15.25 14.56
CA GLY A 294 -7.78 14.95 14.73
C GLY A 294 -7.14 15.72 15.88
N LEU A 295 -7.46 17.01 16.05
CA LEU A 295 -6.97 17.79 17.19
C LEU A 295 -7.36 17.18 18.55
N VAL A 296 -8.56 16.63 18.65
CA VAL A 296 -9.06 16.04 19.90
C VAL A 296 -8.47 14.65 20.14
N PHE A 297 -8.44 13.79 19.12
CA PHE A 297 -8.09 12.37 19.27
C PHE A 297 -6.67 12.07 18.80
N SER A 298 -6.41 12.18 17.50
CA SER A 298 -5.12 11.84 16.89
C SER A 298 -4.72 12.90 15.84
N PRO A 299 -3.84 13.86 16.18
CA PRO A 299 -3.51 14.96 15.28
C PRO A 299 -2.39 14.61 14.28
N ASP A 300 -1.83 13.41 14.39
CA ASP A 300 -0.69 12.95 13.61
C ASP A 300 -1.18 12.30 12.33
N GLY A 301 -0.78 12.86 11.19
CA GLY A 301 -1.13 12.31 9.89
C GLY A 301 -1.52 13.36 8.87
N LEU A 302 -1.86 12.89 7.67
CA LEU A 302 -2.39 13.70 6.60
C LEU A 302 -3.31 12.89 5.67
N LEU A 303 -4.20 13.61 5.01
CA LEU A 303 -4.98 13.16 3.86
C LEU A 303 -4.54 13.97 2.63
N LYS A 304 -4.35 13.27 1.52
CA LYS A 304 -4.09 13.84 0.20
C LYS A 304 -5.20 13.47 -0.76
N LEU A 305 -5.66 14.47 -1.49
CA LEU A 305 -6.63 14.35 -2.57
C LEU A 305 -5.94 14.73 -3.87
N VAL A 306 -5.97 13.84 -4.86
CA VAL A 306 -5.37 14.02 -6.18
C VAL A 306 -6.48 14.24 -7.20
N TYR A 307 -6.37 15.28 -8.02
CA TYR A 307 -7.41 15.65 -8.97
C TYR A 307 -6.82 15.96 -10.35
N GLN A 308 -7.56 15.65 -11.41
CA GLN A 308 -7.23 16.07 -12.77
C GLN A 308 -7.55 17.57 -12.93
N LYS A 309 -6.59 18.37 -13.37
CA LYS A 309 -6.76 19.84 -13.41
C LYS A 309 -7.79 20.31 -14.42
N SER A 310 -7.88 19.66 -15.58
CA SER A 310 -8.80 20.06 -16.65
C SER A 310 -10.27 19.91 -16.26
N THR A 311 -10.60 18.86 -15.51
CA THR A 311 -11.98 18.52 -15.15
C THR A 311 -12.32 18.79 -13.68
N GLY A 312 -11.32 18.96 -12.82
CA GLY A 312 -11.49 19.02 -11.38
C GLY A 312 -11.86 17.68 -10.73
N ARG A 313 -11.97 16.59 -11.50
CA ARG A 313 -12.34 15.25 -11.00
C ARG A 313 -11.28 14.68 -10.06
N VAL A 314 -11.72 14.07 -8.97
CA VAL A 314 -10.84 13.31 -8.08
C VAL A 314 -10.39 12.03 -8.78
N VAL A 315 -9.08 11.81 -8.86
CA VAL A 315 -8.47 10.63 -9.51
C VAL A 315 -7.67 9.77 -8.53
N GLY A 316 -7.49 10.22 -7.29
CA GLY A 316 -6.92 9.41 -6.23
C GLY A 316 -6.96 10.07 -4.86
N VAL A 317 -6.86 9.23 -3.83
CA VAL A 317 -6.86 9.63 -2.43
C VAL A 317 -5.82 8.79 -1.70
N HIS A 318 -5.03 9.43 -0.84
CA HIS A 318 -4.01 8.77 -0.04
C HIS A 318 -4.06 9.33 1.39
N ILE A 319 -4.00 8.47 2.40
CA ILE A 319 -4.19 8.84 3.80
C ILE A 319 -3.13 8.14 4.64
N CYS A 320 -2.57 8.82 5.63
CA CYS A 320 -1.80 8.22 6.72
C CYS A 320 -2.21 8.89 8.02
N GLY A 321 -2.69 8.11 8.98
CA GLY A 321 -3.25 8.61 10.23
C GLY A 321 -4.22 7.61 10.85
N ASP A 322 -4.90 8.06 11.89
CA ASP A 322 -5.93 7.29 12.59
C ASP A 322 -7.13 7.02 11.68
N ASP A 323 -7.68 5.80 11.71
CA ASP A 323 -8.79 5.33 10.86
C ASP A 323 -8.56 5.48 9.34
N ALA A 324 -7.31 5.56 8.87
CA ALA A 324 -7.02 5.79 7.45
C ALA A 324 -7.62 4.71 6.53
N CYS A 325 -7.60 3.44 6.97
CA CYS A 325 -8.16 2.30 6.23
C CYS A 325 -9.69 2.34 6.16
N GLU A 326 -10.36 2.94 7.14
CA GLU A 326 -11.82 3.14 7.11
C GLU A 326 -12.18 4.36 6.24
N LEU A 327 -11.44 5.46 6.39
CA LEU A 327 -11.69 6.72 5.70
C LEU A 327 -11.47 6.62 4.18
N ILE A 328 -10.62 5.70 3.72
CA ILE A 328 -10.29 5.58 2.29
C ILE A 328 -11.50 5.21 1.44
N HIS A 329 -12.50 4.54 1.99
CA HIS A 329 -13.69 4.11 1.26
C HIS A 329 -14.54 5.29 0.78
N TYR A 330 -14.58 6.40 1.51
CA TYR A 330 -15.20 7.63 1.02
C TYR A 330 -14.42 8.19 -0.18
N GLY A 331 -13.08 8.20 -0.11
CA GLY A 331 -12.21 8.60 -1.22
C GLY A 331 -12.37 7.72 -2.45
N MET A 332 -12.50 6.41 -2.25
CA MET A 332 -12.84 5.45 -3.30
C MET A 332 -14.15 5.84 -4.00
N GLU A 333 -15.20 6.16 -3.23
CA GLU A 333 -16.49 6.54 -3.80
C GLU A 333 -16.40 7.83 -4.61
N LEU A 334 -15.64 8.83 -4.14
CA LEU A 334 -15.41 10.08 -4.89
C LEU A 334 -14.77 9.83 -6.25
N VAL A 335 -13.76 8.95 -6.31
CA VAL A 335 -13.08 8.61 -7.57
C VAL A 335 -14.01 7.81 -8.49
N LYS A 336 -14.70 6.79 -7.97
CA LYS A 336 -15.60 5.92 -8.77
C LYS A 336 -16.78 6.67 -9.34
N THR A 337 -17.36 7.60 -8.58
CA THR A 337 -18.49 8.43 -9.03
C THR A 337 -18.04 9.72 -9.74
N ARG A 338 -16.75 9.85 -10.04
CA ARG A 338 -16.15 10.97 -10.79
C ARG A 338 -16.48 12.35 -10.20
N ARG A 339 -16.56 12.43 -8.87
CA ARG A 339 -16.83 13.69 -8.16
C ARG A 339 -15.68 14.66 -8.38
N THR A 340 -16.00 15.95 -8.39
CA THR A 340 -15.03 17.02 -8.52
C THR A 340 -14.60 17.55 -7.16
N ILE A 341 -13.47 18.25 -7.10
CA ILE A 341 -13.06 19.00 -5.89
C ILE A 341 -14.17 19.98 -5.44
N THR A 342 -14.94 20.55 -6.37
CA THR A 342 -16.06 21.44 -6.07
C THR A 342 -17.20 20.70 -5.39
N ASP A 343 -17.53 19.48 -5.83
CA ASP A 343 -18.53 18.64 -5.17
C ASP A 343 -18.13 18.31 -3.73
N VAL A 344 -16.84 18.04 -3.50
CA VAL A 344 -16.31 17.74 -2.16
C VAL A 344 -16.36 18.96 -1.25
N VAL A 345 -16.01 20.15 -1.75
CA VAL A 345 -16.10 21.40 -0.98
C VAL A 345 -17.55 21.72 -0.57
N ASN A 346 -18.50 21.46 -1.46
CA ASN A 346 -19.92 21.75 -1.25
C ASN A 346 -20.67 20.66 -0.48
N SER A 347 -20.01 19.55 -0.13
CA SER A 347 -20.59 18.48 0.67
C SER A 347 -20.70 18.91 2.14
N LEU A 348 -21.82 18.54 2.77
CA LEU A 348 -22.03 18.76 4.20
C LEU A 348 -21.48 17.58 4.99
N TYR A 349 -20.56 17.86 5.92
CA TYR A 349 -20.02 16.89 6.87
C TYR A 349 -20.58 17.16 8.25
N SER A 350 -20.83 16.10 9.03
CA SER A 350 -21.16 16.26 10.44
C SER A 350 -20.01 16.93 11.19
N ALA A 351 -20.31 17.70 12.23
CA ALA A 351 -19.27 18.32 13.03
C ALA A 351 -18.39 17.25 13.71
N VAL A 352 -17.10 17.56 13.88
CA VAL A 352 -16.13 16.72 14.61
C VAL A 352 -15.99 15.31 14.00
N THR A 353 -15.85 15.23 12.67
CA THR A 353 -15.57 13.98 11.94
C THR A 353 -14.26 14.06 11.17
N TYR A 354 -13.55 12.95 11.00
CA TYR A 354 -12.37 12.89 10.13
C TYR A 354 -12.72 13.13 8.65
N HIS A 355 -13.97 12.88 8.23
CA HIS A 355 -14.39 13.14 6.85
C HIS A 355 -14.25 14.62 6.44
N GLU A 356 -14.25 15.54 7.41
CA GLU A 356 -13.97 16.96 7.19
C GLU A 356 -12.59 17.21 6.55
N MET A 357 -11.63 16.29 6.72
CA MET A 357 -10.33 16.38 6.05
C MET A 357 -10.45 16.36 4.51
N TYR A 358 -11.45 15.68 3.96
CA TYR A 358 -11.71 15.71 2.52
C TYR A 358 -12.09 17.12 2.05
N ARG A 359 -12.92 17.83 2.83
CA ARG A 359 -13.28 19.22 2.56
C ARG A 359 -12.07 20.15 2.66
N ILE A 360 -11.28 20.02 3.71
CA ILE A 360 -10.05 20.82 3.92
C ILE A 360 -9.05 20.57 2.78
N ALA A 361 -8.86 19.31 2.37
CA ALA A 361 -7.97 18.96 1.26
C ALA A 361 -8.48 19.52 -0.07
N ALA A 362 -9.78 19.43 -0.36
CA ALA A 362 -10.37 20.00 -1.56
C ALA A 362 -10.29 21.55 -1.58
N GLN A 363 -10.51 22.21 -0.44
CA GLN A 363 -10.27 23.66 -0.30
C GLN A 363 -8.79 24.01 -0.54
N SER A 364 -7.87 23.16 -0.09
CA SER A 364 -6.44 23.32 -0.38
C SER A 364 -6.10 23.23 -1.87
N CYS A 365 -6.92 22.57 -2.69
CA CYS A 365 -6.75 22.59 -4.14
C CYS A 365 -7.09 23.97 -4.73
N MET A 366 -8.11 24.64 -4.18
CA MET A 366 -8.65 25.91 -4.67
C MET A 366 -7.83 27.13 -4.23
N ASP A 367 -7.35 27.15 -2.99
CA ASP A 367 -6.44 28.20 -2.48
C ASP A 367 -5.17 27.60 -1.85
N PRO A 368 -4.16 27.26 -2.67
CA PRO A 368 -2.91 26.69 -2.19
C PRO A 368 -2.12 27.62 -1.24
N LYS A 369 -2.29 28.95 -1.37
CA LYS A 369 -1.59 29.93 -0.53
C LYS A 369 -2.15 29.94 0.88
N ALA A 370 -3.48 30.05 1.01
CA ALA A 370 -4.14 29.98 2.32
C ALA A 370 -3.88 28.64 2.99
N ALA A 371 -3.98 27.54 2.24
CA ALA A 371 -3.73 26.20 2.76
C ALA A 371 -2.30 26.02 3.27
N ARG A 372 -1.28 26.54 2.57
CA ARG A 372 0.11 26.51 3.06
C ARG A 372 0.26 27.25 4.40
N LYS A 373 -0.43 28.38 4.58
CA LYS A 373 -0.42 29.14 5.84
C LYS A 373 -1.13 28.35 6.96
N GLY A 374 -2.26 27.72 6.66
CA GLY A 374 -3.01 26.83 7.56
C GLY A 374 -2.17 25.67 8.07
N ARG A 375 -1.60 24.87 7.16
CA ARG A 375 -0.71 23.75 7.49
C ARG A 375 0.48 24.16 8.35
N ALA A 376 1.11 25.28 8.04
CA ALA A 376 2.22 25.80 8.83
C ALA A 376 1.79 26.20 10.25
N ALA A 377 0.58 26.75 10.42
CA ALA A 377 0.04 27.09 11.74
C ALA A 377 -0.29 25.83 12.55
N ALA A 378 -0.99 24.86 11.96
CA ALA A 378 -1.31 23.58 12.59
C ALA A 378 -0.04 22.82 13.02
N GLY A 379 0.98 22.78 12.16
CA GLY A 379 2.26 22.15 12.47
C GLY A 379 3.00 22.83 13.65
N ARG A 380 2.99 24.17 13.73
CA ARG A 380 3.57 24.90 14.86
C ARG A 380 2.83 24.60 16.17
N ALA A 381 1.50 24.62 16.14
CA ALA A 381 0.67 24.33 17.32
C ALA A 381 0.88 22.89 17.80
N LEU A 382 0.94 21.91 16.89
CA LEU A 382 1.20 20.51 17.24
C LEU A 382 2.60 20.32 17.86
N ALA A 383 3.63 20.97 17.30
CA ALA A 383 4.97 20.93 17.86
C ALA A 383 5.04 21.54 19.26
N GLU A 384 4.32 22.63 19.51
CA GLU A 384 4.21 23.25 20.83
C GLU A 384 3.50 22.35 21.84
N ARG A 385 2.36 21.76 21.48
CA ARG A 385 1.64 20.78 22.32
C ARG A 385 2.55 19.61 22.72
N ARG A 386 3.32 19.07 21.77
CA ARG A 386 4.26 17.97 22.03
C ARG A 386 5.42 18.35 22.95
N ARG A 387 5.90 19.60 22.88
CA ARG A 387 6.91 20.09 23.83
C ARG A 387 6.33 20.15 25.24
N ASN A 388 5.10 20.65 25.38
CA ASN A 388 4.45 20.80 26.68
C ASN A 388 4.06 19.45 27.31
N ALA A 389 3.78 18.41 26.51
CA ALA A 389 3.44 17.07 27.00
C ALA A 389 4.65 16.21 27.41
N LYS A 390 5.88 16.67 27.12
CA LYS A 390 7.14 16.01 27.54
C LYS A 390 7.68 16.55 28.88
N LEU A 391 7.03 17.57 29.43
CA LEU A 391 7.21 18.07 30.80
C LEU A 391 6.16 17.40 31.69
#